data_AF-A0A1G9HBU9-F1
#
_entry.id   AF-A0A1G9HBU9-F1
#
_cell.length_a   1.000
_cell.length_b   1.000
_cell.length_c   1.000
_cell.angle_alpha   90.00
_cell.angle_beta   90.00
_cell.angle_gamma   90.00
#
_symmetry.space_group_name_H-M   'P 1'
#
loop_
_entity.id
_entity.type
_entity.pdbx_description
1 polymer ?
#
loop_
_entity_poly.entity_id
_entity_poly.type
_entity_poly.pdbx_seq_one_letter_code
_entity_poly.pdbx_strand_id
1 'polypeptide(L)'
;MLTKGYSVGCMTVPPNYGPQPGPPPEQPQTPGYGFQSPYNGGQSPYGSQPQQPQPSPYGSAPQYSAGQAGGGQPPYGAEPPPYGGPVLPPEPPKRNYGLIGGVIVGVLVLVLGGVLLVVLNMNKDDGKDTAADPTTGEEASPSEEASASEEATEEEQAGSEVGQCLPYEPVIADGGYGDGLELVDCADATAFWEITAQSYDVTDVAVDEEGNLTDFTAAKALCGDDWAVLRPGEAWSNWHYVYSSGTLDSLYCIKATGAADPSEPANTPYVPAEGDCFYDAESWWTVDCGSDLAQYVVVGVVNLDTPVAMTEDEAADQATCGGSWYWQVTDPEGRTSAILCGDDV
;
A
#
# COMPACT_ATOMS: atom_id res chain seq x y z
N MET A 1 0.99 -2.08 -45.47
CA MET A 1 1.89 -2.28 -44.31
C MET A 1 1.01 -2.22 -43.08
N LEU A 2 1.02 -3.26 -42.24
CA LEU A 2 0.28 -3.26 -40.97
C LEU A 2 1.30 -2.95 -39.87
N THR A 3 1.31 -1.70 -39.40
CA THR A 3 1.96 -1.35 -38.14
C THR A 3 1.19 -2.07 -37.03
N LYS A 4 1.87 -2.95 -36.29
CA LYS A 4 1.35 -3.37 -34.99
C LYS A 4 1.28 -2.13 -34.11
N GLY A 5 0.08 -1.74 -33.71
CA GLY A 5 -0.06 -0.86 -32.55
C GLY A 5 0.56 -1.59 -31.36
N TYR A 6 1.52 -0.95 -30.72
CA TYR A 6 1.92 -1.37 -29.38
C TYR A 6 0.80 -0.88 -28.46
N SER A 7 0.07 -1.82 -27.85
CA SER A 7 -0.85 -1.46 -26.77
C SER A 7 0.02 -0.99 -25.62
N VAL A 8 0.06 0.32 -25.39
CA VAL A 8 0.40 0.84 -24.08
C VAL A 8 -0.71 0.36 -23.15
N GLY A 9 -0.36 -0.24 -22.03
CA GLY A 9 -1.35 -0.58 -21.01
C GLY A 9 -1.53 0.62 -20.10
N CYS A 10 -2.77 1.12 -19.97
CA CYS A 10 -3.11 1.94 -18.82
C CYS A 10 -2.99 1.09 -17.55
N MET A 11 -2.51 1.70 -16.48
CA MET A 11 -2.31 1.07 -15.18
C MET A 11 -2.92 1.95 -14.09
N THR A 12 -3.28 1.33 -12.99
CA THR A 12 -3.77 1.98 -11.78
C THR A 12 -2.92 1.52 -10.61
N VAL A 13 -2.69 2.42 -9.65
CA VAL A 13 -2.04 2.12 -8.38
C VAL A 13 -3.14 1.98 -7.32
N PRO A 14 -3.14 0.92 -6.47
CA PRO A 14 -4.10 0.84 -5.37
C PRO A 14 -4.00 2.10 -4.48
N PRO A 15 -5.11 2.55 -3.85
CA PRO A 15 -5.08 3.69 -2.94
C PRO A 15 -3.92 3.59 -1.94
N ASN A 16 -3.20 4.68 -1.71
CA ASN A 16 -2.06 4.67 -0.80
C ASN A 16 -2.54 4.64 0.65
N TYR A 17 -2.66 3.45 1.26
CA TYR A 17 -3.16 3.26 2.62
C TYR A 17 -2.25 3.83 3.73
N GLY A 18 -1.12 4.44 3.36
CA GLY A 18 -0.13 5.02 4.25
C GLY A 18 1.26 4.48 3.94
N PRO A 19 2.34 5.24 4.21
CA PRO A 19 3.68 4.70 4.08
C PRO A 19 3.92 3.66 5.17
N GLN A 20 4.39 2.47 4.79
CA GLN A 20 4.70 1.39 5.73
C GLN A 20 5.69 1.88 6.81
N PRO A 21 5.28 2.01 8.09
CA PRO A 21 6.18 2.43 9.16
C PRO A 21 7.25 1.38 9.43
N GLY A 22 8.31 1.78 10.15
CA GLY A 22 9.29 0.81 10.66
C GLY A 22 8.64 -0.19 11.65
N PRO A 23 9.30 -1.33 11.93
CA PRO A 23 8.83 -2.27 12.95
C PRO A 23 8.63 -1.53 14.29
N PRO A 24 7.64 -1.95 15.11
CA PRO A 24 7.26 -1.22 16.33
C PRO A 24 8.45 -1.05 17.29
N PRO A 25 8.52 0.08 18.02
CA PRO A 25 9.62 0.38 18.93
C PRO A 25 9.93 -0.77 19.89
N GLU A 26 11.17 -1.29 19.87
CA GLU A 26 11.66 -2.12 20.97
C GLU A 26 11.79 -1.23 22.21
N GLN A 27 10.99 -1.50 23.25
CA GLN A 27 10.98 -0.70 24.48
C GLN A 27 12.40 -0.38 25.00
N PRO A 28 12.67 0.87 25.45
CA PRO A 28 13.87 1.17 26.22
C PRO A 28 13.89 0.29 27.47
N GLN A 29 14.77 -0.72 27.50
CA GLN A 29 14.84 -1.62 28.65
C GLN A 29 15.24 -0.84 29.91
N THR A 30 14.26 -0.64 30.79
CA THR A 30 14.49 0.00 32.09
C THR A 30 15.59 -0.75 32.85
N PRO A 31 16.66 -0.06 33.32
CA PRO A 31 17.77 -0.73 34.00
C PRO A 31 17.30 -1.48 35.25
N GLY A 32 17.31 -2.82 35.16
CA GLY A 32 16.69 -3.70 36.13
C GLY A 32 17.28 -3.58 37.54
N TYR A 33 16.46 -3.10 38.48
CA TYR A 33 16.72 -3.26 39.91
C TYR A 33 16.44 -4.71 40.32
N GLY A 34 17.51 -5.47 40.55
CA GLY A 34 17.41 -6.89 40.86
C GLY A 34 16.75 -7.20 42.21
N PHE A 35 15.80 -8.13 42.20
CA PHE A 35 15.36 -8.86 43.39
C PHE A 35 15.62 -10.36 43.20
N GLN A 36 16.62 -10.88 43.91
CA GLN A 36 16.71 -12.32 44.17
C GLN A 36 15.62 -12.72 45.17
N SER A 37 14.93 -13.84 44.93
CA SER A 37 14.21 -14.55 45.98
C SER A 37 14.42 -16.06 45.82
N PRO A 38 14.94 -16.76 46.84
CA PRO A 38 15.18 -18.21 46.77
C PRO A 38 13.98 -18.99 47.35
N TYR A 39 13.56 -20.06 46.70
CA TYR A 39 12.69 -21.06 47.33
C TYR A 39 13.16 -22.49 47.10
N ASN A 40 13.08 -23.29 48.16
CA ASN A 40 13.73 -24.58 48.32
C ASN A 40 12.78 -25.52 49.08
N GLY A 41 12.53 -26.72 48.53
CA GLY A 41 12.09 -27.92 49.27
C GLY A 41 10.66 -27.94 49.87
N GLY A 42 9.84 -28.90 49.41
CA GLY A 42 8.55 -29.25 50.02
C GLY A 42 8.10 -30.67 49.61
N GLN A 43 7.43 -31.41 50.50
CA GLN A 43 7.18 -32.87 50.38
C GLN A 43 5.71 -33.22 49.99
N SER A 44 5.51 -34.45 49.49
CA SER A 44 4.21 -35.11 49.15
C SER A 44 3.36 -35.48 50.38
N PRO A 45 2.10 -36.01 50.25
CA PRO A 45 1.91 -37.49 50.17
C PRO A 45 0.57 -38.09 49.59
N TYR A 46 0.56 -39.43 49.38
CA TYR A 46 -0.55 -40.42 49.12
C TYR A 46 -1.36 -40.34 47.79
N GLY A 47 -1.60 -41.43 47.01
CA GLY A 47 -1.27 -42.88 47.05
C GLY A 47 -2.11 -43.68 45.99
N SER A 48 -2.08 -45.01 45.76
CA SER A 48 -1.10 -46.10 46.04
C SER A 48 -1.64 -47.53 45.68
N GLN A 49 -1.20 -48.22 44.60
CA GLN A 49 -1.41 -49.68 44.34
C GLN A 49 -0.27 -50.36 43.50
N PRO A 50 -0.08 -51.71 43.48
CA PRO A 50 1.28 -52.29 43.61
C PRO A 50 1.69 -53.51 42.71
N GLN A 51 2.93 -54.00 42.96
CA GLN A 51 3.57 -55.31 42.59
C GLN A 51 4.13 -55.45 41.14
N GLN A 52 5.44 -55.56 40.87
CA GLN A 52 6.54 -56.53 41.24
C GLN A 52 6.75 -57.65 40.18
N PRO A 53 7.95 -58.27 40.02
CA PRO A 53 9.33 -57.71 40.02
C PRO A 53 10.28 -58.30 38.91
N GLN A 54 11.47 -57.68 38.70
CA GLN A 54 12.82 -58.15 38.22
C GLN A 54 13.10 -59.50 37.48
N PRO A 55 14.28 -59.75 36.84
CA PRO A 55 15.51 -58.94 36.68
C PRO A 55 16.18 -58.89 35.25
N SER A 56 17.28 -58.13 35.15
CA SER A 56 18.34 -58.10 34.09
C SER A 56 19.24 -59.39 34.13
N PRO A 57 20.38 -59.64 33.39
CA PRO A 57 21.32 -58.70 32.70
C PRO A 57 22.07 -59.22 31.41
N TYR A 58 23.10 -58.46 30.95
CA TYR A 58 24.13 -58.74 29.89
C TYR A 58 23.66 -58.82 28.42
N GLY A 59 24.43 -58.39 27.39
CA GLY A 59 25.72 -57.69 27.32
C GLY A 59 26.51 -58.02 26.02
N SER A 60 27.34 -57.10 25.50
CA SER A 60 28.27 -57.27 24.31
C SER A 60 27.61 -57.56 22.94
N ALA A 61 28.19 -57.37 21.74
CA ALA A 61 29.38 -56.66 21.21
C ALA A 61 29.23 -56.56 19.64
N PRO A 62 30.09 -55.83 18.87
CA PRO A 62 29.81 -55.46 17.47
C PRO A 62 30.52 -56.32 16.40
N GLN A 63 30.09 -56.25 15.12
CA GLN A 63 30.91 -56.27 13.87
C GLN A 63 30.00 -56.21 12.61
N TYR A 64 30.18 -55.29 11.66
CA TYR A 64 31.06 -55.29 10.46
C TYR A 64 30.54 -55.98 9.18
N SER A 65 30.42 -55.15 8.14
CA SER A 65 30.70 -55.39 6.70
C SER A 65 29.85 -56.33 5.81
N ALA A 66 29.40 -55.71 4.70
CA ALA A 66 29.56 -56.13 3.30
C ALA A 66 28.72 -57.27 2.70
N GLY A 67 28.10 -56.96 1.55
CA GLY A 67 28.33 -57.79 0.35
C GLY A 67 27.14 -58.42 -0.36
N GLN A 68 26.59 -57.70 -1.35
CA GLN A 68 26.51 -58.14 -2.75
C GLN A 68 25.55 -59.30 -3.19
N ALA A 69 24.68 -58.95 -4.15
CA ALA A 69 24.12 -59.77 -5.25
C ALA A 69 23.05 -60.86 -4.98
N GLY A 70 21.78 -60.52 -5.28
CA GLY A 70 21.17 -60.88 -6.57
C GLY A 70 20.30 -62.15 -6.69
N GLY A 71 19.02 -61.96 -7.04
CA GLY A 71 18.23 -62.92 -7.84
C GLY A 71 16.84 -63.31 -7.31
N GLY A 72 15.82 -63.31 -8.19
CA GLY A 72 14.61 -64.17 -8.06
C GLY A 72 13.26 -63.48 -7.72
N GLN A 73 12.31 -63.53 -8.65
CA GLN A 73 10.86 -63.24 -8.53
C GLN A 73 10.08 -64.45 -7.93
N PRO A 74 8.72 -64.42 -7.77
CA PRO A 74 7.78 -63.46 -7.15
C PRO A 74 6.77 -64.26 -6.23
N PRO A 75 5.45 -63.97 -6.10
CA PRO A 75 4.65 -62.73 -5.98
C PRO A 75 3.82 -62.66 -4.65
N TYR A 76 2.85 -61.73 -4.59
CA TYR A 76 1.66 -61.72 -3.72
C TYR A 76 1.79 -61.19 -2.27
N GLY A 77 1.07 -60.10 -1.99
CA GLY A 77 0.96 -59.46 -0.67
C GLY A 77 0.62 -57.99 -0.82
N ALA A 78 -0.66 -57.62 -0.72
CA ALA A 78 -1.09 -56.22 -0.80
C ALA A 78 -1.15 -55.61 0.60
N GLU A 79 -0.35 -54.57 0.86
CA GLU A 79 -0.47 -53.71 2.03
C GLU A 79 -1.04 -52.34 1.64
N PRO A 80 -1.96 -51.76 2.42
CA PRO A 80 -2.50 -50.43 2.16
C PRO A 80 -1.45 -49.34 2.47
N PRO A 81 -1.39 -48.25 1.69
CA PRO A 81 -0.46 -47.16 1.94
C PRO A 81 -0.81 -46.42 3.25
N PRO A 82 0.17 -46.10 4.11
CA PRO A 82 -0.06 -45.27 5.29
C PRO A 82 -0.40 -43.83 4.90
N TYR A 83 -1.15 -43.17 5.80
CA TYR A 83 -1.75 -41.84 5.63
C TYR A 83 -0.70 -40.74 5.37
N GLY A 84 -1.08 -39.73 4.58
CA GLY A 84 -0.14 -38.75 4.02
C GLY A 84 0.51 -37.79 5.03
N GLY A 85 1.78 -37.46 4.77
CA GLY A 85 2.45 -36.28 5.32
C GLY A 85 2.32 -35.06 4.39
N PRO A 86 2.53 -33.83 4.90
CA PRO A 86 2.36 -32.61 4.11
C PRO A 86 3.39 -32.49 2.98
N VAL A 87 2.93 -31.97 1.84
CA VAL A 87 3.75 -31.72 0.65
C VAL A 87 4.47 -30.38 0.81
N LEU A 88 5.80 -30.39 0.69
CA LEU A 88 6.58 -29.15 0.67
C LEU A 88 6.33 -28.36 -0.63
N PRO A 89 6.18 -27.03 -0.58
CA PRO A 89 6.00 -26.22 -1.78
C PRO A 89 7.25 -26.25 -2.69
N PRO A 90 7.09 -26.18 -4.02
CA PRO A 90 8.21 -26.21 -4.97
C PRO A 90 9.08 -24.95 -4.87
N GLU A 91 10.40 -25.13 -4.98
CA GLU A 91 11.36 -24.00 -5.00
C GLU A 91 11.11 -23.06 -6.20
N PRO A 92 11.18 -21.73 -6.02
CA PRO A 92 10.95 -20.78 -7.10
C PRO A 92 12.07 -20.81 -8.16
N PRO A 93 11.75 -20.61 -9.45
CA PRO A 93 12.70 -20.73 -10.55
C PRO A 93 13.76 -19.62 -10.54
N LYS A 94 15.03 -20.01 -10.71
CA LYS A 94 16.17 -19.07 -10.72
C LYS A 94 16.12 -18.13 -11.93
N ARG A 95 16.01 -16.82 -11.67
CA ARG A 95 16.00 -15.76 -12.69
C ARG A 95 17.41 -15.47 -13.22
N ASN A 96 17.56 -15.35 -14.54
CA ASN A 96 18.84 -15.13 -15.22
C ASN A 96 19.15 -13.64 -15.41
N TYR A 97 19.57 -12.97 -14.33
CA TYR A 97 19.88 -11.53 -14.30
C TYR A 97 20.85 -11.05 -15.39
N GLY A 98 21.77 -11.91 -15.85
CA GLY A 98 22.72 -11.58 -16.93
C GLY A 98 22.08 -11.29 -18.29
N LEU A 99 20.90 -11.85 -18.58
CA LEU A 99 20.20 -11.58 -19.85
C LEU A 99 19.43 -10.26 -19.77
N ILE A 100 18.82 -9.96 -18.62
CA ILE A 100 18.12 -8.70 -18.34
C ILE A 100 19.12 -7.52 -18.41
N GLY A 101 20.26 -7.62 -17.73
CA GLY A 101 21.30 -6.59 -17.78
C GLY A 101 21.85 -6.34 -19.20
N GLY A 102 21.95 -7.38 -20.03
CA GLY A 102 22.37 -7.24 -21.43
C GLY A 102 21.39 -6.45 -22.30
N VAL A 103 20.07 -6.62 -22.07
CA VAL A 103 19.03 -5.89 -22.80
C VAL A 103 19.00 -4.42 -22.39
N ILE A 104 19.07 -4.11 -21.08
CA ILE A 104 19.05 -2.73 -20.56
C ILE A 104 20.21 -1.90 -21.16
N VAL A 105 21.43 -2.44 -21.16
CA VAL A 105 22.60 -1.76 -21.75
C VAL A 105 22.42 -1.56 -23.26
N GLY A 106 21.83 -2.51 -23.98
CA GLY A 106 21.54 -2.39 -25.41
C GLY A 106 20.52 -1.29 -25.73
N VAL A 107 19.45 -1.18 -24.93
CA VAL A 107 18.41 -0.14 -25.07
C VAL A 107 18.98 1.24 -24.75
N LEU A 108 19.74 1.40 -23.67
CA LEU A 108 20.38 2.67 -23.31
C LEU A 108 21.28 3.23 -24.43
N VAL A 109 22.09 2.37 -25.07
CA VAL A 109 22.95 2.78 -26.20
C VAL A 109 22.12 3.20 -27.43
N LEU A 110 20.99 2.54 -27.69
CA LEU A 110 20.10 2.90 -28.80
C LEU A 110 19.35 4.22 -28.54
N VAL A 111 18.87 4.46 -27.32
CA VAL A 111 18.18 5.70 -26.94
C VAL A 111 19.15 6.89 -26.99
N LEU A 112 20.31 6.78 -26.34
CA LEU A 112 21.32 7.85 -26.34
C LEU A 112 21.86 8.13 -27.76
N GLY A 113 22.07 7.09 -28.57
CA GLY A 113 22.46 7.22 -29.97
C GLY A 113 21.38 7.89 -30.83
N GLY A 114 20.11 7.54 -30.62
CA GLY A 114 18.97 8.10 -31.34
C GLY A 114 18.73 9.57 -31.04
N VAL A 115 18.71 9.95 -29.75
CA VAL A 115 18.52 11.35 -29.32
C VAL A 115 19.63 12.25 -29.86
N LEU A 116 20.90 11.80 -29.81
CA LEU A 116 22.03 12.56 -30.37
C LEU A 116 21.86 12.81 -31.88
N LEU A 117 21.36 11.81 -32.62
CA LEU A 117 21.13 11.90 -34.07
C LEU A 117 19.99 12.88 -34.40
N VAL A 118 18.91 12.89 -33.62
CA VAL A 118 17.80 13.85 -33.77
C VAL A 118 18.26 15.28 -33.49
N VAL A 119 18.94 15.53 -32.37
CA VAL A 119 19.43 16.88 -32.00
C VAL A 119 20.41 17.43 -33.03
N LEU A 120 21.33 16.60 -33.54
CA LEU A 120 22.26 17.01 -34.62
C LEU A 120 21.58 17.28 -35.97
N ASN A 121 20.37 16.75 -36.17
CA ASN A 121 19.59 16.97 -37.40
C ASN A 121 18.60 18.15 -37.27
N MET A 122 18.14 18.49 -36.05
CA MET A 122 17.28 19.65 -35.78
C MET A 122 18.05 20.96 -35.61
N ASN A 123 19.34 20.93 -35.27
CA ASN A 123 20.22 22.13 -35.25
C ASN A 123 20.64 22.64 -36.65
N LYS A 124 19.86 22.31 -37.68
CA LYS A 124 19.90 22.92 -39.02
C LYS A 124 18.48 23.30 -39.40
N ASP A 125 18.03 24.48 -38.97
CA ASP A 125 17.74 25.59 -39.88
C ASP A 125 17.24 26.84 -39.12
N ASP A 126 17.57 27.99 -39.71
CA ASP A 126 17.04 29.35 -39.53
C ASP A 126 16.68 29.90 -38.14
N GLY A 127 17.49 30.87 -37.69
CA GLY A 127 17.10 31.82 -36.67
C GLY A 127 16.42 33.08 -37.24
N LYS A 128 15.57 33.73 -36.43
CA LYS A 128 15.28 35.16 -36.56
C LYS A 128 14.74 35.77 -35.26
N ASP A 129 15.51 36.71 -34.71
CA ASP A 129 15.07 37.57 -33.62
C ASP A 129 13.92 38.50 -34.07
N THR A 130 12.99 38.80 -33.16
CA THR A 130 12.33 40.11 -33.07
C THR A 130 11.91 40.33 -31.61
N ALA A 131 12.20 41.52 -31.06
CA ALA A 131 12.04 41.84 -29.65
C ALA A 131 11.33 43.18 -29.45
N ALA A 132 10.66 43.33 -28.29
CA ALA A 132 10.19 44.59 -27.66
C ALA A 132 9.12 45.41 -28.44
N ASP A 133 8.28 46.27 -27.84
CA ASP A 133 8.10 46.75 -26.44
C ASP A 133 6.62 47.21 -26.25
N PRO A 134 6.13 47.56 -25.03
CA PRO A 134 4.69 47.75 -24.75
C PRO A 134 4.19 49.21 -24.88
N THR A 135 2.88 49.44 -24.72
CA THR A 135 2.32 50.78 -24.47
C THR A 135 1.05 50.75 -23.59
N THR A 136 1.03 51.66 -22.61
CA THR A 136 -0.01 51.95 -21.60
C THR A 136 -1.34 52.46 -22.16
N GLY A 137 -2.47 52.21 -21.46
CA GLY A 137 -3.75 52.91 -21.68
C GLY A 137 -4.83 52.56 -20.63
N GLU A 138 -5.37 53.57 -19.94
CA GLU A 138 -6.20 53.44 -18.72
C GLU A 138 -7.73 53.54 -18.98
N GLU A 139 -8.52 53.05 -18.01
CA GLU A 139 -9.98 52.99 -17.81
C GLU A 139 -10.99 53.77 -18.70
N ALA A 140 -12.15 53.13 -19.01
CA ALA A 140 -13.47 53.42 -18.39
C ALA A 140 -14.71 53.10 -19.28
N SER A 141 -15.43 52.01 -18.93
CA SER A 141 -16.92 51.84 -18.72
C SER A 141 -17.99 52.62 -19.55
N PRO A 142 -19.27 52.16 -19.61
CA PRO A 142 -19.77 50.96 -20.28
C PRO A 142 -20.96 51.27 -21.24
N SER A 143 -21.33 50.38 -22.17
CA SER A 143 -22.66 50.40 -22.83
C SER A 143 -23.06 49.07 -23.48
N GLU A 144 -24.37 48.90 -23.52
CA GLU A 144 -25.22 47.73 -23.82
C GLU A 144 -25.02 46.97 -25.14
N GLU A 145 -25.39 45.69 -25.07
CA GLU A 145 -26.05 44.85 -26.09
C GLU A 145 -25.53 44.84 -27.55
N ALA A 146 -24.80 43.77 -27.88
CA ALA A 146 -24.90 43.13 -29.20
C ALA A 146 -24.81 41.61 -29.06
N SER A 147 -25.79 40.88 -29.57
CA SER A 147 -25.79 39.41 -29.59
C SER A 147 -24.62 38.86 -30.41
N ALA A 148 -23.58 38.36 -29.73
CA ALA A 148 -22.78 37.27 -30.24
C ALA A 148 -23.27 36.01 -29.55
N SER A 149 -23.93 35.14 -30.31
CA SER A 149 -24.08 33.75 -29.90
C SER A 149 -22.71 33.13 -30.04
N GLU A 150 -21.91 33.16 -28.97
CA GLU A 150 -20.83 32.20 -28.84
C GLU A 150 -21.49 30.83 -28.83
N GLU A 151 -21.41 30.16 -29.98
CA GLU A 151 -21.34 28.71 -30.01
C GLU A 151 -20.07 28.38 -29.21
N ALA A 152 -20.23 28.34 -27.88
CA ALA A 152 -19.30 27.64 -27.04
C ALA A 152 -19.25 26.24 -27.64
N THR A 153 -18.09 25.89 -28.18
CA THR A 153 -17.79 24.51 -28.48
C THR A 153 -17.89 23.80 -27.14
N GLU A 154 -19.02 23.17 -26.89
CA GLU A 154 -19.13 22.07 -25.94
C GLU A 154 -18.18 21.00 -26.48
N GLU A 155 -16.90 21.14 -26.13
CA GLU A 155 -16.09 19.96 -25.90
C GLU A 155 -16.90 19.13 -24.91
N GLU A 156 -17.33 17.97 -25.39
CA GLU A 156 -18.17 17.03 -24.70
C GLU A 156 -17.41 16.60 -23.45
N GLN A 157 -17.56 17.35 -22.36
CA GLN A 157 -16.94 17.00 -21.08
C GLN A 157 -17.47 15.63 -20.74
N ALA A 158 -16.55 14.65 -20.69
CA ALA A 158 -16.81 13.37 -20.06
C ALA A 158 -17.51 13.66 -18.74
N GLY A 159 -18.74 13.16 -18.62
CA GLY A 159 -19.65 13.61 -17.57
C GLY A 159 -18.98 13.43 -16.20
N SER A 160 -18.95 14.50 -15.40
CA SER A 160 -18.26 14.49 -14.11
C SER A 160 -18.64 13.26 -13.29
N GLU A 161 -17.63 12.45 -12.97
CA GLU A 161 -17.68 11.27 -12.12
C GLU A 161 -17.71 11.66 -10.63
N VAL A 162 -17.58 12.96 -10.30
CA VAL A 162 -17.75 13.48 -8.94
C VAL A 162 -19.13 13.13 -8.38
N GLY A 163 -19.15 12.57 -7.18
CA GLY A 163 -20.33 12.01 -6.51
C GLY A 163 -20.73 10.61 -7.00
N GLN A 164 -19.95 9.98 -7.88
CA GLN A 164 -20.04 8.55 -8.18
C GLN A 164 -19.14 7.75 -7.24
N CYS A 165 -19.42 6.46 -7.09
CA CYS A 165 -18.69 5.60 -6.18
C CYS A 165 -17.82 4.56 -6.91
N LEU A 166 -16.83 4.04 -6.20
CA LEU A 166 -15.86 3.06 -6.67
C LEU A 166 -15.81 1.84 -5.72
N PRO A 167 -15.47 0.65 -6.23
CA PRO A 167 -15.13 -0.50 -5.39
C PRO A 167 -13.84 -0.25 -4.57
N TYR A 168 -13.61 -1.06 -3.53
CA TYR A 168 -12.45 -0.95 -2.63
C TYR A 168 -11.10 -0.87 -3.38
N GLU A 169 -10.90 -1.74 -4.37
CA GLU A 169 -9.84 -1.64 -5.37
C GLU A 169 -10.44 -1.03 -6.65
N PRO A 170 -10.22 0.26 -6.97
CA PRO A 170 -10.77 0.85 -8.18
C PRO A 170 -10.16 0.21 -9.44
N VAL A 171 -11.01 -0.10 -10.40
CA VAL A 171 -10.63 -0.79 -11.65
C VAL A 171 -10.71 0.21 -12.81
N ILE A 172 -9.87 0.06 -13.83
CA ILE A 172 -9.98 0.85 -15.08
C ILE A 172 -11.13 0.28 -15.91
N ALA A 173 -12.02 1.14 -16.41
CA ALA A 173 -13.18 0.70 -17.18
C ALA A 173 -12.79 -0.11 -18.44
N ASP A 174 -13.55 -1.16 -18.75
CA ASP A 174 -13.35 -2.10 -19.88
C ASP A 174 -13.26 -1.43 -21.28
N GLY A 175 -13.62 -0.14 -21.40
CA GLY A 175 -13.46 0.68 -22.61
C GLY A 175 -11.99 1.01 -22.96
N GLY A 176 -11.13 1.12 -21.94
CA GLY A 176 -9.70 0.83 -22.09
C GLY A 176 -8.82 1.82 -22.86
N TYR A 177 -9.15 3.12 -22.92
CA TYR A 177 -8.16 4.22 -23.02
C TYR A 177 -8.84 5.58 -22.73
N GLY A 178 -8.59 6.19 -21.57
CA GLY A 178 -9.19 7.49 -21.20
C GLY A 178 -10.63 7.45 -20.68
N ASP A 179 -11.31 6.30 -20.71
CA ASP A 179 -12.69 6.11 -20.22
C ASP A 179 -12.81 6.02 -18.68
N GLY A 180 -11.84 6.54 -17.93
CA GLY A 180 -11.87 6.62 -16.47
C GLY A 180 -11.88 5.28 -15.72
N LEU A 181 -12.63 5.24 -14.61
CA LEU A 181 -12.71 4.12 -13.68
C LEU A 181 -14.05 3.37 -13.79
N GLU A 182 -14.08 2.11 -13.36
CA GLU A 182 -15.31 1.35 -13.20
C GLU A 182 -16.12 1.89 -12.02
N LEU A 183 -17.19 2.62 -12.34
CA LEU A 183 -18.10 3.21 -11.37
C LEU A 183 -19.16 2.21 -10.88
N VAL A 184 -19.48 2.28 -9.59
CA VAL A 184 -20.58 1.54 -8.96
C VAL A 184 -21.66 2.48 -8.42
N ASP A 185 -22.88 1.98 -8.29
CA ASP A 185 -23.96 2.70 -7.60
C ASP A 185 -23.55 2.88 -6.12
N CYS A 186 -23.61 4.11 -5.60
CA CYS A 186 -23.26 4.41 -4.20
C CYS A 186 -24.18 3.71 -3.17
N ALA A 187 -25.30 3.12 -3.59
CA ALA A 187 -26.15 2.27 -2.77
C ALA A 187 -25.79 0.76 -2.85
N ASP A 188 -24.82 0.37 -3.67
CA ASP A 188 -24.32 -1.00 -3.75
C ASP A 188 -23.47 -1.36 -2.51
N ALA A 189 -23.47 -2.63 -2.12
CA ALA A 189 -22.68 -3.11 -0.99
C ALA A 189 -21.16 -3.10 -1.24
N THR A 190 -20.73 -2.93 -2.49
CA THR A 190 -19.32 -2.79 -2.89
C THR A 190 -18.84 -1.34 -2.95
N ALA A 191 -19.71 -0.34 -2.77
CA ALA A 191 -19.36 1.07 -2.82
C ALA A 191 -18.53 1.51 -1.61
N PHE A 192 -17.21 1.52 -1.78
CA PHE A 192 -16.25 1.80 -0.72
C PHE A 192 -15.71 3.23 -0.77
N TRP A 193 -15.46 3.77 -1.97
CA TRP A 193 -15.01 5.16 -2.15
C TRP A 193 -16.06 5.99 -2.88
N GLU A 194 -16.12 7.29 -2.58
CA GLU A 194 -16.82 8.34 -3.32
C GLU A 194 -15.78 9.26 -3.99
N ILE A 195 -15.96 9.60 -5.26
CA ILE A 195 -15.13 10.58 -5.98
C ILE A 195 -15.58 11.99 -5.57
N THR A 196 -14.69 12.77 -4.95
CA THR A 196 -14.99 14.12 -4.46
C THR A 196 -14.49 15.25 -5.39
N ALA A 197 -13.49 14.96 -6.22
CA ALA A 197 -13.01 15.82 -7.31
C ALA A 197 -12.23 14.97 -8.33
N GLN A 198 -12.08 15.47 -9.57
CA GLN A 198 -11.31 14.80 -10.62
C GLN A 198 -10.65 15.81 -11.59
N SER A 199 -9.60 15.37 -12.28
CA SER A 199 -9.04 16.06 -13.45
C SER A 199 -8.50 15.06 -14.47
N TYR A 200 -8.73 15.34 -15.75
CA TYR A 200 -8.04 14.72 -16.89
C TYR A 200 -6.92 15.62 -17.44
N ASP A 201 -6.85 16.89 -17.01
CA ASP A 201 -5.79 17.84 -17.36
C ASP A 201 -4.58 17.65 -16.42
N VAL A 202 -3.95 16.48 -16.54
CA VAL A 202 -2.81 16.03 -15.71
C VAL A 202 -1.72 15.30 -16.52
N THR A 203 -1.77 15.39 -17.85
CA THR A 203 -0.90 14.61 -18.76
C THR A 203 0.59 15.00 -18.75
N ASP A 204 0.95 16.07 -18.04
CA ASP A 204 2.32 16.48 -17.75
C ASP A 204 2.85 15.95 -16.40
N VAL A 205 1.98 15.39 -15.56
CA VAL A 205 2.33 14.82 -14.24
C VAL A 205 2.99 13.46 -14.43
N ALA A 206 4.27 13.36 -14.04
CA ALA A 206 5.09 12.18 -14.23
C ALA A 206 4.98 11.16 -13.07
N VAL A 207 5.05 9.87 -13.44
CA VAL A 207 5.21 8.75 -12.50
C VAL A 207 6.56 8.06 -12.64
N ASP A 208 6.99 7.32 -11.62
CA ASP A 208 8.23 6.52 -11.63
C ASP A 208 8.09 5.19 -12.42
N GLU A 209 9.13 4.33 -12.38
CA GLU A 209 9.13 3.04 -13.10
C GLU A 209 8.12 2.03 -12.50
N GLU A 210 7.73 2.24 -11.24
CA GLU A 210 6.75 1.45 -10.48
C GLU A 210 5.31 2.00 -10.65
N GLY A 211 5.15 3.23 -11.14
CA GLY A 211 3.87 3.90 -11.37
C GLY A 211 3.48 4.94 -10.31
N ASN A 212 4.31 5.20 -9.30
CA ASN A 212 3.98 6.15 -8.24
C ASN A 212 4.19 7.60 -8.71
N LEU A 213 3.39 8.53 -8.17
CA LEU A 213 3.63 9.97 -8.32
C LEU A 213 5.02 10.35 -7.79
N THR A 214 5.83 10.96 -8.65
CA THR A 214 7.16 11.49 -8.26
C THR A 214 7.07 12.82 -7.48
N ASP A 215 5.92 13.49 -7.56
CA ASP A 215 5.62 14.76 -6.90
C ASP A 215 4.09 14.86 -6.69
N PHE A 216 3.68 15.38 -5.53
CA PHE A 216 2.26 15.45 -5.13
C PHE A 216 1.58 16.80 -5.44
N THR A 217 2.24 17.73 -6.13
CA THR A 217 1.71 19.10 -6.34
C THR A 217 0.38 19.09 -7.09
N ALA A 218 0.23 18.25 -8.12
CA ALA A 218 -1.03 18.13 -8.86
C ALA A 218 -2.17 17.56 -7.99
N ALA A 219 -1.89 16.56 -7.16
CA ALA A 219 -2.86 15.99 -6.23
C ALA A 219 -3.29 17.00 -5.15
N LYS A 220 -2.34 17.75 -4.57
CA LYS A 220 -2.63 18.82 -3.61
C LYS A 220 -3.39 19.99 -4.24
N ALA A 221 -3.07 20.35 -5.49
CA ALA A 221 -3.79 21.41 -6.21
C ALA A 221 -5.25 21.04 -6.53
N LEU A 222 -5.53 19.75 -6.80
CA LEU A 222 -6.88 19.25 -7.07
C LEU A 222 -7.68 18.98 -5.79
N CYS A 223 -7.07 18.31 -4.81
CA CYS A 223 -7.75 17.76 -3.64
C CYS A 223 -7.60 18.61 -2.36
N GLY A 224 -6.63 19.52 -2.32
CA GLY A 224 -6.24 20.29 -1.13
C GLY A 224 -5.03 19.71 -0.38
N ASP A 225 -4.31 20.56 0.36
CA ASP A 225 -3.07 20.19 1.08
C ASP A 225 -3.27 19.18 2.22
N ASP A 226 -4.47 19.13 2.81
CA ASP A 226 -4.87 18.18 3.86
C ASP A 226 -5.43 16.85 3.29
N TRP A 227 -5.51 16.69 1.96
CA TRP A 227 -6.04 15.47 1.38
C TRP A 227 -5.04 14.31 1.49
N ALA A 228 -5.54 13.10 1.74
CA ALA A 228 -4.75 11.93 2.15
C ALA A 228 -3.98 12.09 3.48
N VAL A 229 -4.20 13.18 4.23
CA VAL A 229 -3.76 13.25 5.63
C VAL A 229 -4.76 12.45 6.48
N LEU A 230 -4.29 11.34 7.04
CA LEU A 230 -5.08 10.49 7.92
C LEU A 230 -5.34 11.22 9.26
N ARG A 231 -6.61 11.55 9.54
CA ARG A 231 -7.03 12.25 10.77
C ARG A 231 -7.83 11.29 11.69
N PRO A 232 -7.45 11.11 12.97
CA PRO A 232 -8.18 10.24 13.91
C PRO A 232 -9.67 10.57 14.01
N GLY A 233 -10.51 9.54 13.85
CA GLY A 233 -11.97 9.63 13.84
C GLY A 233 -12.59 10.01 12.49
N GLU A 234 -11.78 10.31 11.47
CA GLU A 234 -12.26 10.61 10.13
C GLU A 234 -12.20 9.38 9.21
N ALA A 235 -13.17 9.29 8.31
CA ALA A 235 -13.13 8.34 7.19
C ALA A 235 -11.97 8.69 6.26
N TRP A 236 -11.24 7.67 5.81
CA TRP A 236 -10.05 7.85 4.99
C TRP A 236 -10.31 8.71 3.75
N SER A 237 -9.37 9.60 3.43
CA SER A 237 -9.29 10.29 2.14
C SER A 237 -8.02 9.83 1.42
N ASN A 238 -8.04 9.84 0.09
CA ASN A 238 -6.90 9.45 -0.73
C ASN A 238 -6.98 10.07 -2.12
N TRP A 239 -5.88 10.09 -2.85
CA TRP A 239 -5.94 10.26 -4.31
C TRP A 239 -5.83 8.90 -5.00
N HIS A 240 -6.40 8.83 -6.19
CA HIS A 240 -6.29 7.68 -7.08
C HIS A 240 -6.07 8.19 -8.51
N TYR A 241 -5.39 7.42 -9.35
CA TYR A 241 -5.05 7.89 -10.69
C TYR A 241 -4.86 6.72 -11.65
N VAL A 242 -5.16 6.99 -12.93
CA VAL A 242 -4.83 6.13 -14.05
C VAL A 242 -3.64 6.75 -14.76
N TYR A 243 -2.66 5.94 -15.18
CA TYR A 243 -1.48 6.41 -15.88
C TYR A 243 -1.15 5.54 -17.09
N SER A 244 -0.55 6.18 -18.11
CA SER A 244 0.01 5.51 -19.28
C SER A 244 1.30 6.21 -19.72
N SER A 245 2.21 5.48 -20.36
CA SER A 245 3.44 6.04 -20.95
C SER A 245 4.40 6.77 -19.98
N GLY A 246 4.22 6.67 -18.65
CA GLY A 246 5.01 7.38 -17.64
C GLY A 246 4.41 8.71 -17.16
N THR A 247 3.17 9.01 -17.55
CA THR A 247 2.41 10.21 -17.13
C THR A 247 0.98 9.84 -16.75
N LEU A 248 0.29 10.69 -15.98
CA LEU A 248 -1.12 10.47 -15.65
C LEU A 248 -2.03 10.63 -16.89
N ASP A 249 -3.03 9.77 -16.98
CA ASP A 249 -4.18 9.92 -17.88
C ASP A 249 -5.34 10.62 -17.15
N SER A 250 -5.50 10.34 -15.84
CA SER A 250 -6.52 10.96 -14.98
C SER A 250 -6.15 10.90 -13.51
N LEU A 251 -6.68 11.84 -12.72
CA LEU A 251 -6.45 11.99 -11.27
C LEU A 251 -7.77 12.25 -10.55
N TYR A 252 -7.97 11.56 -9.43
CA TYR A 252 -9.20 11.56 -8.64
C TYR A 252 -8.88 11.80 -7.17
N CYS A 253 -9.71 12.61 -6.52
CA CYS A 253 -9.77 12.72 -5.07
C CYS A 253 -10.90 11.79 -4.61
N ILE A 254 -10.59 10.83 -3.74
CA ILE A 254 -11.51 9.80 -3.28
C ILE A 254 -11.63 9.81 -1.76
N LYS A 255 -12.84 9.58 -1.23
CA LYS A 255 -13.11 9.49 0.22
C LYS A 255 -13.86 8.21 0.53
N ALA A 256 -13.48 7.52 1.59
CA ALA A 256 -14.16 6.31 2.00
C ALA A 256 -15.58 6.62 2.47
N THR A 257 -16.56 5.80 2.05
CA THR A 257 -17.98 5.94 2.39
C THR A 257 -18.27 5.60 3.86
N GLY A 258 -17.31 4.97 4.55
CA GLY A 258 -17.48 4.37 5.87
C GLY A 258 -18.01 2.94 5.82
N ALA A 259 -18.30 2.39 4.64
CA ALA A 259 -18.60 0.98 4.47
C ALA A 259 -17.37 0.12 4.84
N ALA A 260 -17.62 -1.04 5.46
CA ALA A 260 -16.56 -2.00 5.76
C ALA A 260 -15.99 -2.61 4.47
N ASP A 261 -14.76 -3.14 4.52
CA ASP A 261 -14.19 -3.92 3.42
C ASP A 261 -15.11 -5.12 3.09
N PRO A 262 -15.61 -5.27 1.84
CA PRO A 262 -16.46 -6.41 1.46
C PRO A 262 -15.79 -7.79 1.63
N SER A 263 -14.45 -7.84 1.61
CA SER A 263 -13.64 -9.04 1.84
C SER A 263 -13.31 -9.27 3.32
N GLU A 264 -13.13 -8.20 4.09
CA GLU A 264 -12.86 -8.22 5.54
C GLU A 264 -13.88 -7.34 6.32
N PRO A 265 -15.14 -7.79 6.47
CA PRO A 265 -16.25 -6.94 6.94
C PRO A 265 -16.21 -6.52 8.42
N ALA A 266 -15.13 -6.85 9.13
CA ALA A 266 -14.82 -6.32 10.46
C ALA A 266 -14.04 -5.00 10.39
N ASN A 267 -13.39 -4.71 9.25
CA ASN A 267 -12.50 -3.58 9.05
C ASN A 267 -13.29 -2.40 8.48
N THR A 268 -13.24 -1.26 9.16
CA THR A 268 -13.90 -0.01 8.73
C THR A 268 -12.87 1.09 8.45
N PRO A 269 -13.01 1.86 7.35
CA PRO A 269 -12.00 2.80 6.86
C PRO A 269 -12.04 4.14 7.61
N TYR A 270 -11.89 4.06 8.92
CA TYR A 270 -11.74 5.18 9.83
C TYR A 270 -10.39 5.06 10.52
N VAL A 271 -9.65 6.16 10.61
CA VAL A 271 -8.44 6.21 11.43
C VAL A 271 -8.88 6.11 12.91
N PRO A 272 -8.33 5.21 13.74
CA PRO A 272 -8.82 5.01 15.10
C PRO A 272 -8.72 6.28 15.97
N ALA A 273 -9.81 6.66 16.64
CA ALA A 273 -9.85 7.74 17.64
C ALA A 273 -9.93 7.19 19.07
N GLU A 274 -9.90 8.06 20.08
CA GLU A 274 -10.02 7.68 21.50
C GLU A 274 -11.28 6.86 21.77
N GLY A 275 -11.10 5.61 22.23
CA GLY A 275 -12.14 4.62 22.47
C GLY A 275 -12.31 3.58 21.36
N ASP A 276 -11.74 3.80 20.17
CA ASP A 276 -11.78 2.84 19.06
C ASP A 276 -10.71 1.75 19.22
N CYS A 277 -10.96 0.59 18.61
CA CYS A 277 -10.02 -0.52 18.58
C CYS A 277 -9.47 -0.79 17.19
N PHE A 278 -8.23 -1.26 17.14
CA PHE A 278 -7.52 -1.62 15.92
C PHE A 278 -6.56 -2.79 16.20
N TYR A 279 -5.90 -3.28 15.15
CA TYR A 279 -5.04 -4.46 15.23
C TYR A 279 -3.71 -4.33 14.51
N ASP A 280 -3.57 -3.31 13.67
CA ASP A 280 -2.41 -3.05 12.84
C ASP A 280 -2.22 -1.54 12.65
N ALA A 281 -0.99 -1.08 12.82
CA ALA A 281 -0.58 0.31 12.67
C ALA A 281 0.01 0.61 11.27
N GLU A 282 0.13 -0.39 10.39
CA GLU A 282 0.45 -0.15 8.97
C GLU A 282 -0.80 0.25 8.16
N SER A 283 -1.98 -0.28 8.51
CA SER A 283 -3.23 -0.10 7.74
C SER A 283 -4.31 0.78 8.39
N TRP A 284 -4.23 1.08 9.69
CA TRP A 284 -5.18 1.96 10.40
C TRP A 284 -6.67 1.57 10.29
N TRP A 285 -6.99 0.29 10.13
CA TRP A 285 -8.38 -0.18 10.15
C TRP A 285 -8.97 -0.08 11.56
N THR A 286 -10.15 0.54 11.67
CA THR A 286 -10.95 0.48 12.90
C THR A 286 -11.82 -0.77 12.91
N VAL A 287 -11.83 -1.51 14.03
CA VAL A 287 -12.61 -2.74 14.25
C VAL A 287 -13.45 -2.66 15.52
N ASP A 288 -14.49 -3.50 15.63
CA ASP A 288 -15.27 -3.63 16.86
C ASP A 288 -14.39 -4.16 18.02
N CYS A 289 -14.39 -3.46 19.16
CA CYS A 289 -13.58 -3.81 20.34
C CYS A 289 -13.94 -5.17 20.98
N GLY A 290 -15.07 -5.78 20.63
CA GLY A 290 -15.44 -7.15 21.04
C GLY A 290 -15.05 -8.22 20.02
N SER A 291 -14.39 -7.86 18.92
CA SER A 291 -13.89 -8.77 17.89
C SER A 291 -12.60 -9.49 18.33
N ASP A 292 -12.44 -10.75 17.93
CA ASP A 292 -11.17 -11.49 18.08
C ASP A 292 -10.00 -10.85 17.30
N LEU A 293 -10.27 -9.86 16.44
CA LEU A 293 -9.25 -9.05 15.76
C LEU A 293 -8.69 -7.92 16.63
N ALA A 294 -9.46 -7.37 17.56
CA ALA A 294 -9.04 -6.20 18.35
C ALA A 294 -7.81 -6.54 19.21
N GLN A 295 -6.68 -5.90 18.94
CA GLN A 295 -5.44 -6.08 19.72
C GLN A 295 -5.16 -4.87 20.61
N TYR A 296 -5.50 -3.67 20.13
CA TYR A 296 -5.24 -2.41 20.81
C TYR A 296 -6.50 -1.55 20.88
N VAL A 297 -6.64 -0.81 21.98
CA VAL A 297 -7.63 0.27 22.15
C VAL A 297 -6.89 1.60 22.27
N VAL A 298 -7.34 2.62 21.54
CA VAL A 298 -6.79 3.97 21.64
C VAL A 298 -7.32 4.62 22.92
N VAL A 299 -6.42 4.99 23.83
CA VAL A 299 -6.75 5.64 25.12
C VAL A 299 -6.55 7.15 25.12
N GLY A 300 -5.99 7.69 24.04
CA GLY A 300 -5.88 9.12 23.81
C GLY A 300 -5.15 9.45 22.51
N VAL A 301 -5.27 10.69 22.05
CA VAL A 301 -4.73 11.16 20.76
C VAL A 301 -4.03 12.51 20.93
N VAL A 302 -2.86 12.67 20.31
CA VAL A 302 -2.23 13.97 20.07
C VAL A 302 -2.39 14.32 18.59
N ASN A 303 -3.30 15.24 18.30
CA ASN A 303 -3.53 15.75 16.95
C ASN A 303 -2.53 16.86 16.61
N LEU A 304 -2.01 16.86 15.37
CA LEU A 304 -1.12 17.88 14.86
C LEU A 304 -1.83 18.63 13.73
N ASP A 305 -2.20 19.90 13.97
CA ASP A 305 -2.98 20.71 13.02
C ASP A 305 -2.39 20.70 11.59
N THR A 306 -1.06 20.65 11.49
CA THR A 306 -0.31 20.48 10.24
C THR A 306 0.64 19.30 10.38
N PRO A 307 0.71 18.34 9.42
CA PRO A 307 1.66 17.24 9.50
C PRO A 307 3.11 17.71 9.51
N VAL A 308 3.93 17.14 10.40
CA VAL A 308 5.35 17.48 10.55
C VAL A 308 6.23 16.24 10.40
N ALA A 309 7.39 16.38 9.76
CA ALA A 309 8.40 15.33 9.79
C ALA A 309 8.90 15.16 11.23
N MET A 310 8.85 13.93 11.75
CA MET A 310 9.13 13.61 13.15
C MET A 310 9.90 12.30 13.25
N THR A 311 10.93 12.26 14.09
CA THR A 311 11.62 11.02 14.43
C THR A 311 10.85 10.23 15.49
N GLU A 312 11.16 8.93 15.62
CA GLU A 312 10.56 8.05 16.64
C GLU A 312 10.77 8.59 18.06
N ASP A 313 11.97 9.10 18.39
CA ASP A 313 12.27 9.74 19.67
C ASP A 313 11.42 11.01 19.91
N GLU A 314 11.28 11.87 18.90
CA GLU A 314 10.46 13.10 18.99
C GLU A 314 8.95 12.81 19.12
N ALA A 315 8.51 11.66 18.58
CA ALA A 315 7.14 11.17 18.75
C ALA A 315 6.93 10.60 20.15
N ALA A 316 7.88 9.83 20.68
CA ALA A 316 7.84 9.32 22.05
C ALA A 316 7.76 10.48 23.08
N ASP A 317 8.56 11.54 22.89
CA ASP A 317 8.53 12.74 23.74
C ASP A 317 7.19 13.51 23.64
N GLN A 318 6.48 13.40 22.52
CA GLN A 318 5.16 14.04 22.30
C GLN A 318 3.97 13.16 22.65
N ALA A 319 4.13 11.84 22.81
CA ALA A 319 3.12 10.84 23.17
C ALA A 319 2.62 11.00 24.62
N THR A 320 2.07 12.17 24.93
CA THR A 320 1.60 12.56 26.26
C THR A 320 0.15 12.13 26.54
N CYS A 321 -0.47 11.40 25.61
CA CYS A 321 -1.86 10.95 25.65
C CYS A 321 -2.14 9.74 26.57
N GLY A 322 -1.11 9.12 27.17
CA GLY A 322 -1.26 7.99 28.09
C GLY A 322 -0.90 6.65 27.43
N GLY A 323 -1.55 5.57 27.88
CA GLY A 323 -1.34 4.21 27.35
C GLY A 323 0.01 3.58 27.67
N SER A 324 0.16 2.34 27.22
CA SER A 324 1.38 1.53 27.27
C SER A 324 2.16 1.58 25.95
N TRP A 325 1.49 1.98 24.87
CA TRP A 325 1.99 2.02 23.49
C TRP A 325 1.67 3.37 22.85
N TYR A 326 2.46 3.74 21.84
CA TYR A 326 2.17 4.86 20.96
C TYR A 326 2.50 4.52 19.50
N TRP A 327 1.80 5.14 18.56
CA TRP A 327 2.06 5.00 17.12
C TRP A 327 1.89 6.33 16.39
N GLN A 328 2.66 6.53 15.32
CA GLN A 328 2.61 7.73 14.48
C GLN A 328 1.69 7.49 13.28
N VAL A 329 0.59 8.23 13.19
CA VAL A 329 -0.22 8.30 11.97
C VAL A 329 0.49 9.21 10.99
N THR A 330 0.89 8.69 9.83
CA THR A 330 1.71 9.40 8.85
C THR A 330 0.96 9.64 7.54
N ASP A 331 1.26 10.75 6.88
CA ASP A 331 0.77 11.06 5.53
C ASP A 331 1.66 10.43 4.44
N PRO A 332 1.28 10.48 3.15
CA PRO A 332 2.09 9.96 2.04
C PRO A 332 3.48 10.57 1.87
N GLU A 333 3.80 11.68 2.54
CA GLU A 333 5.14 12.29 2.56
C GLU A 333 5.97 11.84 3.78
N GLY A 334 5.44 10.91 4.59
CA GLY A 334 6.08 10.40 5.81
C GLY A 334 6.05 11.39 6.97
N ARG A 335 5.13 12.38 6.94
CA ARG A 335 4.96 13.37 8.02
C ARG A 335 3.88 12.91 8.99
N THR A 336 4.15 13.06 10.27
CA THR A 336 3.23 12.68 11.35
C THR A 336 2.10 13.69 11.46
N SER A 337 0.86 13.22 11.33
CA SER A 337 -0.39 14.00 11.39
C SER A 337 -1.10 13.86 12.73
N ALA A 338 -0.90 12.72 13.40
CA ALA A 338 -1.32 12.47 14.77
C ALA A 338 -0.43 11.40 15.44
N ILE A 339 -0.46 11.35 16.77
CA ILE A 339 0.09 10.26 17.56
C ILE A 339 -1.07 9.63 18.33
N LEU A 340 -1.29 8.33 18.13
CA LEU A 340 -2.23 7.53 18.91
C LEU A 340 -1.51 6.96 20.12
N CYS A 341 -2.10 7.06 21.31
CA CYS A 341 -1.70 6.30 22.49
C CYS A 341 -2.70 5.18 22.75
N GLY A 342 -2.24 3.99 23.15
CA GLY A 342 -3.12 2.85 23.38
C GLY A 342 -2.61 1.84 24.39
N ASP A 343 -3.51 0.92 24.74
CA ASP A 343 -3.26 -0.25 25.59
C ASP A 343 -3.71 -1.52 24.84
N ASP A 344 -3.21 -2.69 25.28
CA ASP A 344 -3.70 -3.99 24.81
C ASP A 344 -5.16 -4.23 25.27
N VAL A 345 -5.96 -4.96 24.47
CA VAL A 345 -7.38 -5.30 24.75
C VAL A 345 -7.53 -6.60 25.57
#